data_AF-A0A2A4FXH5-F1
#
_entry.id   AF-A0A2A4FXH5-F1
#
_cell.length_a   1.000
_cell.length_b   1.000
_cell.length_c   1.000
_cell.angle_alpha   90.00
_cell.angle_beta   90.00
_cell.angle_gamma   90.00
#
_symmetry.space_group_name_H-M   'P 1'
#
loop_
_entity.id
_entity.type
_entity.pdbx_description
1 polymer ?
#
loop_
_entity_poly.entity_id
_entity_poly.type
_entity_poly.pdbx_seq_one_letter_code
_entity_poly.pdbx_strand_id
1 'polypeptide(L)'
;MNEMRSPEADDPDACLPVDFMTRTSEILMEQSLTLNEMFLELTRSAVEHQHQWPGATKDYVRLALRAQANCRASLTAMAHVERTIRARDAGADTDGE
;
A
#
# COMPACT_ATOMS: atom_id res chain seq x y z
N MET A 1 -37.13 14.52 -29.31
CA MET A 1 -37.26 13.84 -28.00
C MET A 1 -35.95 13.11 -27.77
N ASN A 2 -35.08 13.75 -26.99
CA ASN A 2 -33.81 13.19 -26.54
C ASN A 2 -34.09 12.35 -25.30
N GLU A 3 -33.86 11.06 -25.36
CA GLU A 3 -33.58 10.28 -24.15
C GLU A 3 -32.08 10.01 -24.15
N MET A 4 -31.38 10.91 -23.46
CA MET A 4 -29.98 10.74 -23.09
C MET A 4 -29.89 9.47 -22.26
N ARG A 5 -29.26 8.45 -22.83
CA ARG A 5 -28.77 7.29 -22.09
C ARG A 5 -27.79 7.80 -21.04
N SER A 6 -28.29 7.99 -19.83
CA SER A 6 -27.47 8.35 -18.68
C SER A 6 -26.45 7.23 -18.49
N PRO A 7 -25.14 7.53 -18.39
CA PRO A 7 -24.19 6.52 -17.94
C PRO A 7 -24.59 6.19 -16.51
N GLU A 8 -25.01 4.95 -16.26
CA GLU A 8 -24.94 4.37 -14.92
C GLU A 8 -23.55 4.70 -14.41
N ALA A 9 -23.50 5.47 -13.33
CA ALA A 9 -22.28 5.68 -12.59
C ALA A 9 -21.77 4.29 -12.24
N ASP A 10 -20.63 3.89 -12.81
CA ASP A 10 -19.78 2.86 -12.25
C ASP A 10 -19.67 3.18 -10.76
N ASP A 11 -20.41 2.44 -9.94
CA ASP A 11 -20.32 2.54 -8.50
C ASP A 11 -18.87 2.14 -8.16
N PRO A 12 -18.01 3.10 -7.76
CA PRO A 12 -16.60 2.80 -7.52
C PRO A 12 -16.42 1.90 -6.29
N ASP A 13 -17.51 1.67 -5.54
CA ASP A 13 -17.58 0.81 -4.37
C ASP A 13 -18.34 -0.51 -4.63
N ALA A 14 -18.72 -0.79 -5.89
CA ALA A 14 -19.28 -2.06 -6.31
C ALA A 14 -18.37 -3.20 -5.87
N CYS A 15 -18.78 -3.81 -4.76
CA CYS A 15 -18.13 -4.84 -3.97
C CYS A 15 -16.91 -5.48 -4.63
N LEU A 16 -15.73 -4.86 -4.51
CA LEU A 16 -14.49 -5.52 -4.94
C LEU A 16 -14.46 -6.92 -4.32
N PRO A 17 -14.27 -7.98 -5.11
CA PRO A 17 -14.35 -9.34 -4.60
C PRO A 17 -13.43 -9.51 -3.38
N VAL A 18 -13.87 -10.25 -2.36
CA VAL A 18 -13.03 -10.53 -1.18
C VAL A 18 -11.67 -11.09 -1.61
N ASP A 19 -11.64 -11.92 -2.67
CA ASP A 19 -10.41 -12.42 -3.29
C ASP A 19 -9.46 -11.31 -3.77
N PHE A 20 -10.01 -10.23 -4.33
CA PHE A 20 -9.21 -9.07 -4.74
C PHE A 20 -8.63 -8.33 -3.53
N MET A 21 -9.42 -8.14 -2.47
CA MET A 21 -8.97 -7.46 -1.25
C MET A 21 -7.90 -8.29 -0.52
N THR A 22 -8.09 -9.60 -0.39
CA THR A 22 -7.10 -10.53 0.16
C THR A 22 -5.80 -10.50 -0.65
N ARG A 23 -5.88 -10.62 -1.98
CA ARG A 23 -4.71 -10.54 -2.86
C ARG A 23 -4.00 -9.19 -2.77
N THR A 24 -4.74 -8.09 -2.64
CA THR A 24 -4.18 -6.75 -2.45
C THR A 24 -3.42 -6.66 -1.14
N SER A 25 -3.94 -7.25 -0.06
CA SER A 25 -3.25 -7.32 1.23
C SER A 25 -1.92 -8.09 1.13
N GLU A 26 -1.90 -9.22 0.42
CA GLU A 26 -0.68 -10.01 0.19
C GLU A 26 0.38 -9.21 -0.56
N ILE A 27 0.00 -8.55 -1.65
CA ILE A 27 0.89 -7.70 -2.45
C ILE A 27 1.44 -6.54 -1.60
N LEU A 28 0.59 -5.88 -0.82
CA LEU A 28 1.00 -4.77 0.05
C LEU A 28 1.97 -5.25 1.16
N MET A 29 1.75 -6.45 1.68
CA MET A 29 2.65 -7.06 2.66
C MET A 29 4.02 -7.35 2.04
N GLU A 30 4.07 -8.01 0.88
CA GLU A 30 5.31 -8.29 0.16
C GLU A 30 6.08 -6.99 -0.17
N GLN A 31 5.38 -5.98 -0.71
CA GLN A 31 5.96 -4.67 -0.97
C GLN A 31 6.54 -4.02 0.28
N SER A 32 5.83 -4.10 1.42
CA SER A 32 6.30 -3.51 2.67
C SER A 32 7.59 -4.16 3.17
N LEU A 33 7.72 -5.49 3.03
CA LEU A 33 8.93 -6.23 3.38
C LEU A 33 10.10 -5.83 2.48
N THR A 34 9.91 -5.84 1.16
CA THR A 34 10.94 -5.44 0.20
C THR A 34 11.41 -4.00 0.41
N LEU A 35 10.49 -3.06 0.64
CA LEU A 35 10.83 -1.65 0.89
C LEU A 35 11.60 -1.47 2.22
N ASN A 36 11.29 -2.26 3.24
CA ASN A 36 12.04 -2.24 4.49
C ASN A 36 13.45 -2.81 4.32
N GLU A 37 13.61 -3.90 3.57
CA GLU A 37 14.93 -4.44 3.23
C GLU A 37 15.78 -3.43 2.45
N MET A 38 15.20 -2.77 1.44
CA MET A 38 15.86 -1.69 0.71
C MET A 38 16.28 -0.55 1.64
N PHE A 39 15.43 -0.14 2.58
CA PHE A 39 15.79 0.88 3.56
C PHE A 39 17.03 0.49 4.38
N LEU A 40 17.09 -0.75 4.86
CA LEU A 40 18.21 -1.25 5.66
C LEU A 40 19.50 -1.32 4.83
N GLU A 41 19.42 -1.82 3.60
CA GLU A 41 20.55 -1.91 2.69
C GLU A 41 21.10 -0.52 2.34
N LEU A 42 20.24 0.42 1.94
CA LEU A 42 20.66 1.78 1.58
C LEU A 42 21.26 2.53 2.77
N THR A 43 20.72 2.31 3.97
CA THR A 43 21.28 2.88 5.21
C THR A 43 22.67 2.31 5.49
N ARG A 44 22.87 1.00 5.29
CA ARG A 44 24.18 0.36 5.41
C ARG A 44 25.17 0.94 4.39
N SER A 45 24.78 1.01 3.11
CA SER A 45 25.62 1.57 2.04
C SER A 45 25.97 3.04 2.30
N ALA A 46 25.07 3.82 2.88
CA ALA A 46 25.34 5.20 3.23
C ALA A 46 26.49 5.33 4.25
N VAL A 47 26.52 4.46 5.26
CA VAL A 47 27.57 4.42 6.30
C VAL A 47 28.90 3.94 5.72
N GLU A 48 28.88 2.90 4.87
CA GLU A 48 30.09 2.34 4.26
C GLU A 48 30.80 3.35 3.35
N HIS A 49 30.05 4.17 2.60
CA HIS A 49 30.61 5.12 1.64
C HIS A 49 30.87 6.52 2.21
N GLN A 50 30.50 6.80 3.47
CA GLN A 50 30.50 8.16 4.05
C GLN A 50 31.85 8.86 4.05
N HIS A 51 32.93 8.11 4.22
CA HIS A 51 34.28 8.66 4.36
C HIS A 51 34.95 8.89 3.00
N GLN A 52 34.59 8.08 2.01
CA GLN A 52 35.21 8.14 0.70
C GLN A 52 34.40 9.06 -0.22
N TRP A 53 33.08 8.86 -0.32
CA TRP A 53 32.22 9.54 -1.28
C TRP A 53 30.99 10.17 -0.60
N PRO A 54 31.17 11.33 0.08
CA PRO A 54 30.10 11.96 0.86
C PRO A 54 28.87 12.37 0.03
N GLY A 55 29.04 12.61 -1.28
CA GLY A 55 27.92 12.85 -2.20
C GLY A 55 27.01 11.62 -2.36
N ALA A 56 27.59 10.43 -2.55
CA ALA A 56 26.85 9.19 -2.69
C ALA A 56 26.07 8.83 -1.41
N THR A 57 26.66 9.10 -0.24
CA THR A 57 25.98 8.94 1.05
C THR A 57 24.69 9.74 1.15
N LYS A 58 24.68 11.00 0.67
CA LYS A 58 23.46 11.82 0.68
C LYS A 58 22.35 11.21 -0.17
N ASP A 59 22.71 10.65 -1.32
CA ASP A 59 21.74 10.04 -2.24
C ASP A 59 21.22 8.71 -1.71
N TYR A 60 22.08 7.87 -1.11
CA TYR A 60 21.64 6.66 -0.41
C TYR A 60 20.70 6.97 0.75
N VAL A 61 21.00 7.97 1.57
CA VAL A 61 20.11 8.40 2.67
C VAL A 61 18.75 8.87 2.14
N ARG A 62 18.73 9.65 1.06
CA ARG A 62 17.47 10.10 0.43
C ARG A 62 16.65 8.91 -0.08
N LEU A 63 17.29 7.95 -0.74
CA LEU A 63 16.62 6.77 -1.25
C LEU A 63 16.10 5.89 -0.11
N ALA A 64 16.88 5.74 0.97
CA ALA A 64 16.46 5.02 2.18
C ALA A 64 15.20 5.66 2.79
N LEU A 65 15.19 6.97 3.00
CA LEU A 65 14.03 7.68 3.54
C LEU A 65 12.78 7.51 2.66
N ARG A 66 12.96 7.51 1.33
CA ARG A 66 11.86 7.25 0.39
C ARG A 66 11.34 5.82 0.50
N ALA A 67 12.23 4.83 0.60
CA ALA A 67 11.85 3.43 0.80
C ALA A 67 11.05 3.24 2.10
N GLN A 68 11.51 3.84 3.20
CA GLN A 68 10.80 3.83 4.49
C GLN A 68 9.41 4.51 4.40
N ALA A 69 9.31 5.66 3.74
CA ALA A 69 8.03 6.36 3.56
C ALA A 69 7.03 5.51 2.78
N ASN A 70 7.48 4.87 1.69
CA ASN A 70 6.65 3.98 0.89
C ASN A 70 6.23 2.72 1.69
N CYS A 71 7.13 2.14 2.49
CA CYS A 71 6.81 1.00 3.36
C CYS A 71 5.65 1.35 4.32
N ARG A 72 5.72 2.52 4.97
CA ARG A 72 4.63 3.02 5.84
C ARG A 72 3.33 3.24 5.08
N ALA A 73 3.40 3.73 3.85
CA ALA A 73 2.22 3.91 3.00
C ALA A 73 1.57 2.55 2.65
N SER A 74 2.36 1.54 2.28
CA SER A 74 1.86 0.18 2.01
C SER A 74 1.20 -0.44 3.24
N LEU A 75 1.81 -0.32 4.43
CA LEU A 75 1.21 -0.80 5.68
C LEU A 75 -0.09 -0.07 6.03
N THR A 76 -0.16 1.24 5.78
CA THR A 76 -1.37 2.04 6.01
C THR A 76 -2.50 1.61 5.07
N ALA A 77 -2.19 1.38 3.79
CA ALA A 77 -3.14 0.86 2.82
C ALA A 77 -3.62 -0.55 3.19
N MET A 78 -2.74 -1.43 3.64
CA MET A 78 -3.09 -2.78 4.10
C MET A 78 -4.05 -2.74 5.30
N ALA A 79 -3.77 -1.87 6.28
CA ALA A 79 -4.66 -1.67 7.42
C ALA A 79 -6.04 -1.14 7.01
N HIS A 80 -6.12 -0.36 5.93
CA HIS A 80 -7.41 0.05 5.37
C HIS A 80 -8.15 -1.13 4.74
N VAL A 81 -7.47 -1.95 3.93
CA VAL A 81 -8.06 -3.15 3.31
C VAL A 81 -8.62 -4.08 4.38
N GLU A 82 -7.85 -4.36 5.44
CA GLU A 82 -8.28 -5.21 6.55
C GLU A 82 -9.51 -4.66 7.29
N ARG A 83 -9.57 -3.34 7.52
CA ARG A 83 -10.76 -2.71 8.11
C ARG A 83 -11.99 -2.85 7.21
N THR A 84 -11.83 -2.70 5.90
CA THR A 84 -12.94 -2.83 4.95
C THR A 84 -13.49 -4.25 4.91
N ILE A 85 -12.63 -5.28 4.93
CA ILE A 85 -13.07 -6.69 5.00
C ILE A 85 -13.89 -6.92 6.28
N ARG A 86 -13.35 -6.55 7.44
CA ARG A 86 -14.04 -6.74 8.74
C ARG A 86 -15.36 -5.98 8.82
N ALA A 87 -15.44 -4.77 8.25
CA ALA A 87 -16.67 -3.99 8.22
C ALA A 87 -17.75 -4.65 7.35
N ARG A 88 -17.37 -5.34 6.27
CA ARG A 88 -18.30 -6.14 5.46
C ARG A 88 -18.81 -7.36 6.20
N ASP A 89 -17.90 -8.11 6.84
CA ASP A 89 -18.28 -9.30 7.62
C ASP A 89 -19.28 -8.94 8.73
N ALA A 90 -19.10 -7.78 9.38
CA ALA A 90 -20.01 -7.29 10.40
C ALA A 90 -21.40 -6.83 9.88
N GLY A 91 -21.49 -6.39 8.62
CA GLY A 91 -22.76 -6.00 7.99
C GLY A 91 -23.55 -7.18 7.42
N ALA A 92 -22.88 -8.29 7.08
CA ALA A 92 -23.53 -9.51 6.60
C ALA A 92 -24.30 -10.25 7.72
N ASP A 93 -23.89 -10.10 8.98
CA ASP A 93 -24.54 -10.72 10.13
C ASP A 93 -25.84 -10.02 10.57
N THR A 94 -26.12 -8.80 10.12
CA THR A 94 -27.27 -7.99 10.60
C THR A 94 -28.55 -8.10 9.76
N ASP A 95 -28.50 -8.69 8.56
CA ASP A 95 -29.65 -8.79 7.64
C ASP A 95 -30.39 -10.16 7.72
N GLY A 96 -30.11 -10.95 8.76
CA GLY A 96 -30.58 -12.33 8.91
C GLY A 96 -31.67 -12.60 9.96
N GLU A 97 -32.29 -11.58 10.57
CA GLU A 97 -33.30 -11.74 11.64
C GLU A 97 -34.69 -11.20 11.30
#